data_AF-A0A973XCD2-F1
#
_entry.id   AF-A0A973XCD2-F1
#
_cell.length_a   1.000
_cell.length_b   1.000
_cell.length_c   1.000
_cell.angle_alpha   90.00
_cell.angle_beta   90.00
_cell.angle_gamma   90.00
#
_symmetry.space_group_name_H-M   'P 1'
#
loop_
_entity.id
_entity.type
_entity.pdbx_description
1 polymer ?
#
loop_
_entity_poly.entity_id
_entity_poly.type
_entity_poly.pdbx_seq_one_letter_code
_entity_poly.pdbx_strand_id
1 'polypeptide(L)'
;MNQRSKGALTTDIAMKFRIRGGKTVMVLPDGTRAIERKEAIVDSTMVKIIARGHRWHRLLSDGAYPRIEDLAAAEKINPSYISRVTRLAFLSPTITESILEGRQPAHL
;
A
#
# COMPACT_ATOMS: atom_id res chain seq x y z
N MET A 1 -30.00 -35.53 35.02
CA MET A 1 -30.45 -34.12 35.22
C MET A 1 -29.39 -33.47 36.12
N ASN A 2 -28.69 -32.38 35.83
CA ASN A 2 -29.08 -31.22 35.04
C ASN A 2 -27.82 -30.43 34.61
N GLN A 3 -27.73 -30.13 33.33
CA GLN A 3 -27.20 -28.91 32.71
C GLN A 3 -25.76 -28.43 33.04
N ARG A 4 -24.82 -28.78 32.15
CA ARG A 4 -23.63 -27.95 31.87
C ARG A 4 -24.09 -26.68 31.14
N SER A 5 -24.13 -25.55 31.84
CA SER A 5 -24.34 -24.25 31.20
C SER A 5 -23.12 -23.91 30.33
N LYS A 6 -23.28 -23.96 29.00
CA LYS A 6 -22.36 -23.30 28.08
C LYS A 6 -22.55 -21.79 28.23
N GLY A 7 -21.88 -21.19 29.22
CA GLY A 7 -21.77 -19.74 29.31
C GLY A 7 -21.14 -19.20 28.04
N ALA A 8 -21.76 -18.18 27.42
CA ALA A 8 -21.20 -17.53 26.24
C ALA A 8 -19.84 -16.91 26.63
N LEU A 9 -18.77 -17.34 25.95
CA LEU A 9 -17.43 -16.80 26.17
C LEU A 9 -17.33 -15.49 25.38
N THR A 10 -17.60 -14.36 26.04
CA THR A 10 -17.36 -13.03 25.46
C THR A 10 -15.89 -12.69 25.64
N THR A 11 -15.18 -12.40 24.54
CA THR A 11 -13.78 -11.96 24.57
C THR A 11 -13.69 -10.58 23.93
N ASP A 12 -13.27 -9.59 24.70
CA ASP A 12 -13.02 -8.24 24.20
C ASP A 12 -11.63 -8.17 23.56
N ILE A 13 -11.59 -8.12 22.23
CA ILE A 13 -10.36 -7.96 21.46
C ILE A 13 -10.24 -6.50 21.03
N ALA A 14 -9.24 -5.80 21.58
CA ALA A 14 -8.90 -4.47 21.10
C ALA A 14 -8.44 -4.57 19.63
N MET A 15 -9.16 -3.93 18.71
CA MET A 15 -8.83 -3.92 17.27
C MET A 15 -8.91 -2.52 16.70
N LYS A 16 -8.15 -2.26 15.63
CA LYS A 16 -8.18 -0.96 14.92
C LYS A 16 -8.63 -1.18 13.47
N PHE A 17 -9.60 -0.40 13.01
CA PHE A 17 -9.99 -0.36 11.60
C PHE A 17 -9.20 0.73 10.86
N ARG A 18 -8.74 0.40 9.65
CA ARG A 18 -7.99 1.30 8.74
C ARG A 18 -8.53 1.15 7.32
N ILE A 19 -8.41 2.18 6.48
CA ILE A 19 -8.78 2.10 5.06
C ILE A 19 -7.51 1.93 4.22
N ARG A 20 -7.48 0.95 3.30
CA ARG A 20 -6.40 0.73 2.33
C ARG A 20 -6.94 0.40 0.96
N GLY A 21 -6.44 1.08 -0.07
CA GLY A 21 -6.93 0.90 -1.45
C GLY A 21 -8.45 1.01 -1.58
N GLY A 22 -9.11 1.82 -0.74
CA GLY A 22 -10.57 1.94 -0.67
C GLY A 22 -11.31 0.83 0.10
N LYS A 23 -10.60 -0.10 0.75
CA LYS A 23 -11.17 -1.21 1.52
C LYS A 23 -10.91 -1.04 3.02
N THR A 24 -11.89 -1.34 3.87
CA THR A 24 -11.72 -1.39 5.33
C THR A 24 -10.95 -2.65 5.71
N VAL A 25 -9.86 -2.48 6.45
CA VAL A 25 -8.98 -3.54 6.94
C VAL A 25 -8.96 -3.52 8.46
N MET A 26 -9.09 -4.70 9.08
CA MET A 26 -8.95 -4.90 10.51
C MET A 26 -7.47 -5.21 10.84
N VAL A 27 -6.91 -4.42 11.75
CA VAL A 27 -5.54 -4.57 12.25
C VAL A 27 -5.58 -5.06 13.69
N LEU A 28 -4.87 -6.17 13.94
CA LEU A 28 -4.72 -6.81 15.25
C LEU A 28 -3.77 -6.00 16.16
N PRO A 29 -3.80 -6.23 17.49
CA PRO A 29 -2.92 -5.52 18.44
C PRO A 29 -1.43 -5.59 18.12
N ASP A 30 -0.97 -6.69 17.52
CA ASP A 30 0.42 -6.91 17.10
C ASP A 30 0.79 -6.21 15.78
N GLY A 31 -0.17 -5.48 15.18
CA GLY A 31 0.02 -4.76 13.92
C GLY A 31 -0.15 -5.62 12.67
N THR A 32 -0.50 -6.90 12.81
CA THR A 32 -0.80 -7.80 11.69
C THR A 32 -2.25 -7.63 11.23
N ARG A 33 -2.58 -8.20 10.07
CA ARG A 33 -3.94 -8.16 9.52
C ARG A 33 -4.71 -9.40 9.94
N ALA A 34 -6.00 -9.24 10.22
CA ALA A 34 -6.87 -10.36 10.57
C ALA A 34 -7.22 -11.30 9.38
N ILE A 35 -6.90 -10.90 8.13
CA ILE A 35 -7.30 -11.63 6.91
C ILE A 35 -6.07 -11.97 6.07
N GLU A 36 -5.92 -13.26 5.73
CA GLU A 36 -4.81 -13.80 4.92
C GLU A 36 -5.10 -13.91 3.41
N ARG A 37 -6.26 -13.45 2.92
CA ARG A 37 -6.58 -13.53 1.48
C ARG A 37 -5.69 -12.60 0.66
N LYS A 38 -4.97 -13.13 -0.32
CA LYS A 38 -4.01 -12.38 -1.16
C LYS A 38 -4.63 -11.13 -1.82
N GLU A 39 -5.88 -11.17 -2.30
CA GLU A 39 -6.54 -9.98 -2.91
C GLU A 39 -6.94 -8.91 -1.88
N ALA A 40 -6.97 -9.24 -0.59
CA ALA A 40 -7.15 -8.31 0.52
C ALA A 40 -5.82 -7.75 1.04
N ILE A 41 -4.70 -8.41 0.70
CA ILE A 41 -3.36 -8.09 1.19
C ILE A 41 -2.62 -7.13 0.24
N VAL A 42 -2.75 -7.33 -1.08
CA VAL A 42 -2.07 -6.49 -2.08
C VAL A 42 -2.78 -5.13 -2.22
N ASP A 43 -2.06 -4.05 -1.90
CA ASP A 43 -2.56 -2.69 -2.07
C ASP A 43 -2.29 -2.20 -3.50
N SER A 44 -3.33 -2.27 -4.34
CA SER A 44 -3.22 -1.85 -5.75
C SER A 44 -2.83 -0.39 -5.93
N THR A 45 -3.12 0.49 -4.97
CA THR A 45 -2.71 1.91 -5.02
C THR A 45 -1.21 2.02 -4.82
N MET A 46 -0.64 1.28 -3.86
CA MET A 46 0.81 1.24 -3.65
C MET A 46 1.55 0.64 -4.85
N VAL A 47 1.01 -0.43 -5.44
CA VAL A 47 1.61 -1.03 -6.66
C VAL A 47 1.60 -0.03 -7.81
N LYS A 48 0.46 0.63 -8.06
CA LYS A 48 0.34 1.62 -9.14
C LYS A 48 1.27 2.81 -8.97
N ILE A 49 1.45 3.32 -7.74
CA ILE A 49 2.30 4.50 -7.53
C ILE A 49 3.79 4.16 -7.72
N ILE A 50 4.23 2.96 -7.34
CA ILE A 50 5.60 2.49 -7.61
C ILE A 50 5.82 2.31 -9.11
N ALA A 51 4.88 1.65 -9.80
CA ALA A 51 4.94 1.48 -11.24
C ALA A 51 5.00 2.84 -11.97
N ARG A 52 4.24 3.83 -11.49
CA ARG A 52 4.28 5.19 -12.01
C ARG A 52 5.64 5.85 -11.77
N GLY A 53 6.23 5.66 -10.60
CA GLY A 53 7.59 6.11 -10.29
C GLY A 53 8.61 5.59 -11.30
N HIS A 54 8.62 4.29 -11.56
CA HIS A 54 9.52 3.68 -12.55
C HIS A 54 9.25 4.20 -13.98
N ARG A 55 7.98 4.34 -14.39
CA ARG A 55 7.62 4.87 -15.70
C ARG A 55 8.12 6.31 -15.88
N TRP A 56 7.88 7.18 -14.90
CA TRP A 56 8.31 8.57 -14.95
C TRP A 56 9.83 8.71 -14.90
N HIS A 57 10.50 7.90 -14.06
CA HIS A 57 11.95 7.88 -14.05
C HIS A 57 12.53 7.52 -15.43
N ARG A 58 11.98 6.48 -16.08
CA ARG A 58 12.39 6.07 -17.43
C ARG A 58 12.18 7.18 -18.46
N LEU A 59 11.01 7.81 -18.45
CA LEU A 59 10.70 8.91 -19.39
C LEU A 59 11.67 10.11 -19.24
N LEU A 60 12.15 10.36 -18.03
CA LEU A 60 13.15 11.39 -17.76
C LEU A 60 14.56 10.93 -18.13
N SER A 61 14.94 9.68 -17.81
CA SER A 61 16.28 9.14 -18.09
C SER A 61 16.54 8.94 -19.58
N ASP A 62 15.51 8.56 -20.32
CA ASP A 62 15.60 8.30 -21.76
C ASP A 62 15.56 9.61 -22.58
N GLY A 63 15.42 10.76 -21.90
CA GLY A 63 15.36 12.08 -22.54
C GLY A 63 14.04 12.38 -23.26
N ALA A 64 13.03 11.52 -23.15
CA ALA A 64 11.71 11.75 -23.74
C ALA A 64 11.05 13.03 -23.19
N TYR A 65 11.34 13.36 -21.93
CA TYR A 65 11.05 14.65 -21.32
C TYR A 65 12.34 15.22 -20.71
N PRO A 66 12.87 16.34 -21.22
CA PRO A 66 14.13 16.91 -20.73
C PRO A 66 14.07 17.41 -19.30
N ARG A 67 12.89 17.83 -18.84
CA ARG A 67 12.68 18.37 -17.49
C ARG A 67 11.44 17.81 -16.82
N ILE A 68 11.40 17.88 -15.50
CA ILE A 68 10.25 17.43 -14.70
C ILE A 68 9.01 18.28 -15.02
N GLU A 69 9.19 19.56 -15.31
CA GLU A 69 8.13 20.49 -15.68
C GLU A 69 7.42 20.06 -16.98
N ASP A 70 8.18 19.56 -17.96
CA ASP A 70 7.63 19.11 -19.24
C ASP A 70 6.77 17.85 -19.06
N LEU A 71 7.27 16.89 -18.27
CA LEU A 71 6.52 15.69 -17.92
C LEU A 71 5.27 16.01 -17.09
N ALA A 72 5.39 16.96 -16.16
CA ALA A 72 4.30 17.43 -15.31
C ALA A 72 3.19 18.09 -16.13
N ALA A 73 3.55 18.93 -17.11
CA ALA A 73 2.60 19.54 -18.03
C ALA A 73 1.88 18.47 -18.88
N ALA A 74 2.61 17.49 -19.41
CA ALA A 74 2.04 16.40 -20.21
C ALA A 74 1.07 15.51 -19.40
N GLU A 75 1.43 15.18 -18.16
CA GLU A 75 0.61 14.34 -17.27
C GLU A 75 -0.49 15.15 -16.53
N LYS A 76 -0.52 16.48 -16.68
CA LYS A 76 -1.41 17.42 -15.98
C LYS A 76 -1.37 17.26 -14.46
N ILE A 77 -0.16 17.13 -13.93
CA ILE A 77 0.12 16.86 -12.52
C ILE A 77 1.14 17.88 -12.01
N ASN A 78 1.06 18.23 -10.73
CA ASN A 78 2.02 19.15 -10.12
C ASN A 78 3.46 18.58 -10.19
N PRO A 79 4.47 19.38 -10.62
CA PRO A 79 5.87 18.94 -10.69
C PRO A 79 6.38 18.32 -9.37
N SER A 80 6.02 18.90 -8.22
CA SER A 80 6.39 18.38 -6.89
C SER A 80 5.80 17.00 -6.60
N TYR A 81 4.65 16.65 -7.19
CA TYR A 81 4.12 15.30 -7.09
C TYR A 81 4.90 14.32 -7.97
N ILE A 82 5.24 14.71 -9.20
CA ILE A 82 6.08 13.90 -10.08
C ILE A 82 7.44 13.61 -9.44
N SER A 83 8.10 14.63 -8.91
CA SER A 83 9.37 14.47 -8.18
C SER A 83 9.25 13.50 -7.01
N ARG A 84 8.16 13.60 -6.21
CA ARG A 84 7.93 12.69 -5.08
C ARG A 84 7.75 11.25 -5.52
N VAL A 85 6.95 11.00 -6.55
CA VAL A 85 6.64 9.65 -7.02
C VAL A 85 7.81 9.03 -7.77
N THR A 86 8.56 9.82 -8.53
CA THR A 86 9.75 9.35 -9.25
C THR A 86 10.80 8.79 -8.28
N ARG A 87 10.91 9.37 -7.08
CA ARG A 87 11.80 8.83 -6.03
C ARG A 87 11.44 7.41 -5.58
N LEU A 88 10.18 6.97 -5.75
CA LEU A 88 9.79 5.61 -5.41
C LEU A 88 10.42 4.55 -6.32
N ALA A 89 10.90 4.94 -7.51
CA ALA A 89 11.65 4.05 -8.39
C ALA A 89 12.99 3.58 -7.78
N PHE A 90 13.47 4.27 -6.75
CA PHE A 90 14.72 3.98 -6.06
C PHE A 90 14.50 3.28 -4.70
N LEU A 91 13.29 2.78 -4.44
CA LEU A 91 13.07 1.90 -3.30
C LEU A 91 13.96 0.65 -3.41
N SER A 92 14.41 0.14 -2.27
CA SER A 92 15.18 -1.11 -2.26
C SER A 92 14.34 -2.26 -2.81
N PRO A 93 14.95 -3.23 -3.52
CA PRO A 93 14.24 -4.39 -4.05
C PRO A 93 13.39 -5.10 -3.00
N THR A 94 13.93 -5.26 -1.79
CA THR A 94 13.25 -5.89 -0.66
C THR A 94 11.95 -5.19 -0.25
N ILE A 95 11.93 -3.85 -0.27
CA ILE A 95 10.71 -3.07 0.04
C ILE A 95 9.71 -3.21 -1.09
N THR A 96 10.17 -3.10 -2.34
CA THR A 96 9.32 -3.24 -3.54
C THR A 96 8.67 -4.62 -3.58
N GLU A 97 9.43 -5.70 -3.40
CA GLU A 97 8.94 -7.08 -3.30
C GLU A 97 7.92 -7.23 -2.18
N SER A 98 8.22 -6.71 -0.99
CA SER A 98 7.29 -6.75 0.15
C SER A 98 5.96 -6.05 -0.17
N ILE A 99 5.98 -4.95 -0.93
CA ILE A 99 4.76 -4.25 -1.35
C ILE A 99 3.98 -5.03 -2.41
N LEU A 100 4.68 -5.60 -3.40
CA LEU A 100 4.09 -6.41 -4.46
C LEU A 100 3.45 -7.69 -3.91
N GLU A 101 4.05 -8.28 -2.89
CA GLU A 101 3.53 -9.46 -2.19
C GLU A 101 2.51 -9.10 -1.09
N GLY A 102 2.31 -7.80 -0.81
CA GLY A 102 1.37 -7.34 0.19
C GLY A 102 1.86 -7.52 1.65
N ARG A 103 3.13 -7.91 1.85
CA ARG A 103 3.80 -8.12 3.13
C ARG A 103 4.26 -6.83 3.82
N GLN A 104 4.06 -5.66 3.20
CA GLN A 104 4.39 -4.40 3.83
C GLN A 104 3.57 -4.19 5.11
N PRO A 105 4.15 -3.58 6.17
CA PRO A 105 3.49 -3.40 7.45
C PRO A 105 2.11 -2.74 7.31
N ALA A 106 1.12 -3.17 8.10
CA ALA A 106 -0.27 -2.70 7.99
C ALA A 106 -0.50 -1.23 8.40
N HIS A 107 0.50 -0.58 9.01
CA HIS A 107 0.41 0.81 9.47
C HIS A 107 0.77 1.85 8.39
N LEU A 108 1.39 1.43 7.28
CA LEU A 108 1.67 2.28 6.11
C LEU A 108 0.39 2.67 5.33
#